data_AF-A0A2T6B831-F1
#
_entry.id   AF-A0A2T6B831-F1
#
_cell.length_a   1.000
_cell.length_b   1.000
_cell.length_c   1.000
_cell.angle_alpha   90.00
_cell.angle_beta   90.00
_cell.angle_gamma   90.00
#
_symmetry.space_group_name_H-M   'P 1'
#
loop_
_entity.id
_entity.type
_entity.pdbx_description
1 polymer ?
#
loop_
_entity_poly.entity_id
_entity_poly.type
_entity_poly.pdbx_seq_one_letter_code
_entity_poly.pdbx_strand_id
1 'polypeptide(L)'
;MISTRMFLIWISAVFLSLGIGILLGGIGGQPWLKQMERDLVGRLEARIDQASTESGQLRKTLQQQERRMQRLKKQNESLFHEAVRGRLKGRHVLVFGGSEREAEELEQAIRMADGTADRPTRFPALPNRYDAIILLNDPLLKNPRLKGMAKEIRMSYTGPLILKRTRSDQPVFAEAGRRLYFFRGPFMGEPVQTSQLIDLIENVTNPGSEAAS
;
A
#
# COMPACT_ATOMS: atom_id res chain seq x y z
N MET A 1 34.84 87.49 -7.49
CA MET A 1 33.84 87.38 -8.57
C MET A 1 34.37 86.40 -9.61
N ILE A 2 33.81 85.20 -9.69
CA ILE A 2 34.19 84.25 -10.74
C ILE A 2 33.77 84.88 -12.07
N SER A 3 34.72 85.05 -12.99
CA SER A 3 34.43 85.60 -14.31
C SER A 3 33.43 84.71 -15.01
N THR A 4 32.39 85.30 -15.61
CA THR A 4 31.38 84.62 -16.43
C THR A 4 32.00 83.68 -17.49
N ARG A 5 33.22 83.97 -17.95
CA ARG A 5 33.99 83.08 -18.84
C ARG A 5 34.38 81.75 -18.21
N MET A 6 34.82 81.74 -16.94
CA MET A 6 35.15 80.50 -16.24
C MET A 6 33.91 79.63 -16.03
N PHE A 7 32.77 80.23 -15.67
CA PHE A 7 31.54 79.49 -15.44
C PHE A 7 31.03 78.78 -16.70
N LEU A 8 31.16 79.44 -17.85
CA LEU A 8 30.86 78.86 -19.17
C LEU A 8 31.75 77.67 -19.52
N ILE A 9 33.05 77.73 -19.20
CA ILE A 9 34.01 76.65 -19.45
C ILE A 9 33.72 75.43 -18.56
N TRP A 10 33.37 75.65 -17.30
CA TRP A 10 33.02 74.57 -16.38
C TRP A 10 31.73 73.87 -16.79
N ILE A 11 30.69 74.64 -17.16
CA ILE A 11 29.43 74.07 -17.64
C ILE A 11 29.64 73.28 -18.93
N SER A 12 30.40 73.80 -19.90
CA SER A 12 30.64 73.08 -21.15
C SER A 12 31.44 71.80 -20.92
N ALA A 13 32.42 71.81 -20.00
CA ALA A 13 33.18 70.61 -19.64
C ALA A 13 32.31 69.53 -18.99
N VAL A 14 31.38 69.91 -18.10
CA VAL A 14 30.43 68.96 -17.47
C VAL A 14 29.50 68.35 -18.52
N PHE A 15 28.95 69.16 -19.42
CA PHE A 15 28.09 68.67 -20.50
C PHE A 15 28.86 67.78 -21.49
N LEU A 16 30.12 68.09 -21.79
CA LEU A 16 30.96 67.28 -22.67
C LEU A 16 31.26 65.91 -22.04
N SER A 17 31.62 65.89 -20.76
CA SER A 17 31.88 64.66 -20.01
C SER A 17 30.62 63.78 -19.92
N LEU A 18 29.46 64.39 -19.68
CA LEU A 18 28.18 63.69 -19.65
C LEU A 18 27.81 63.13 -21.04
N GLY A 19 28.01 63.92 -22.10
CA GLY A 19 27.76 63.49 -23.48
C GLY A 19 28.65 62.32 -23.90
N ILE A 20 29.95 62.38 -23.56
CA ILE A 20 30.91 61.30 -23.83
C ILE A 20 30.56 60.05 -23.01
N GLY A 21 30.18 60.20 -21.74
CA GLY A 21 29.75 59.09 -20.89
C GLY A 21 28.50 58.38 -21.42
N ILE A 22 27.51 59.14 -21.92
CA ILE A 22 26.30 58.59 -22.54
C ILE A 22 26.63 57.91 -23.88
N LEU A 23 27.51 58.50 -24.71
CA LEU A 23 27.94 57.91 -25.97
C LEU A 23 28.67 56.58 -25.77
N LEU A 24 29.62 56.51 -24.83
CA LEU A 24 30.35 55.29 -24.53
C LEU A 24 29.47 54.23 -23.85
N GLY A 25 28.64 54.63 -22.88
CA GLY A 25 27.72 53.72 -22.19
C GLY A 25 26.59 53.21 -23.07
N GLY A 26 26.06 54.05 -23.96
CA GLY A 26 24.96 53.73 -24.86
C GLY A 26 25.38 52.94 -26.10
N ILE A 27 26.46 53.35 -26.77
CA ILE A 27 26.91 52.72 -28.03
C ILE A 27 27.78 51.48 -27.76
N GLY A 28 28.65 51.52 -26.75
CA GLY A 28 29.51 50.39 -26.39
C GLY A 28 28.82 49.31 -25.55
N GLY A 29 27.80 49.67 -24.78
CA GLY A 29 27.09 48.75 -23.89
C GLY A 29 26.03 47.88 -24.58
N GLN A 30 25.37 48.38 -25.64
CA GLN A 30 24.30 47.64 -26.33
C GLN A 30 24.72 46.28 -26.91
N PRO A 31 25.87 46.13 -27.61
CA PRO A 31 26.30 44.84 -28.14
C PRO A 31 26.58 43.83 -27.02
N TRP A 32 27.19 44.29 -25.92
CA TRP A 32 27.51 43.47 -24.76
C TRP A 32 26.24 42.97 -24.04
N LEU A 33 25.25 43.85 -23.86
CA LEU A 33 23.96 43.51 -23.26
C LEU A 33 23.19 42.48 -24.09
N LYS A 34 23.13 42.67 -25.42
CA LYS A 34 22.49 41.73 -26.35
C LYS A 34 23.20 40.37 -26.40
N GLN A 35 24.51 40.33 -26.13
CA GLN A 35 25.25 39.08 -26.04
C GLN A 35 24.89 38.32 -24.76
N MET A 36 24.84 39.02 -23.62
CA MET A 36 24.42 38.43 -22.34
C MET A 36 22.99 37.91 -22.40
N GLU A 37 22.07 38.67 -22.98
CA GLU A 37 20.66 38.26 -23.10
C GLU A 37 20.52 36.99 -23.93
N ARG A 38 21.24 36.89 -25.06
CA ARG A 38 21.27 35.67 -25.88
C ARG A 38 21.87 34.47 -25.16
N ASP A 39 22.96 34.65 -24.42
CA ASP A 39 23.57 33.57 -23.64
C ASP A 39 22.66 33.11 -22.49
N LEU A 40 21.97 34.05 -21.83
CA LEU A 40 21.02 33.72 -20.76
C LEU A 40 19.83 32.92 -21.29
N VAL A 41 19.26 33.35 -22.42
CA VAL A 41 18.14 32.67 -23.08
C VAL A 41 18.56 31.26 -23.53
N GLY A 42 19.73 31.12 -24.17
CA GLY A 42 20.23 29.80 -24.58
C GLY A 42 20.45 28.84 -23.42
N ARG A 43 20.95 29.33 -22.28
CA ARG A 43 21.08 28.51 -21.06
C ARG A 43 19.73 28.14 -20.45
N LEU A 44 18.74 29.02 -20.54
CA LEU A 44 17.38 28.75 -20.06
C LEU A 44 16.71 27.67 -20.93
N GLU A 45 16.79 27.80 -22.25
CA GLU A 45 16.29 26.82 -23.20
C GLU A 45 16.92 25.44 -22.95
N ALA A 46 18.26 25.39 -22.82
CA ALA A 46 18.95 24.14 -22.51
C ALA A 46 18.49 23.50 -21.18
N ARG A 47 18.24 24.31 -20.15
CA ARG A 47 17.69 23.80 -18.87
C ARG A 47 16.25 23.31 -19.00
N ILE A 48 15.43 24.00 -19.78
CA ILE A 48 14.03 23.60 -20.03
C ILE A 48 14.00 22.27 -20.78
N ASP A 49 14.82 22.14 -21.82
CA ASP A 49 14.93 20.91 -22.61
C ASP A 49 15.44 19.74 -21.77
N GLN A 50 16.44 20.00 -20.92
CA GLN A 50 16.95 19.00 -19.98
C GLN A 50 15.87 18.57 -18.99
N ALA A 51 15.17 19.52 -18.35
CA ALA A 51 14.09 19.22 -17.41
C ALA A 51 12.93 18.46 -18.06
N SER A 52 12.58 18.80 -19.31
CA SER A 52 11.57 18.09 -20.10
C SER A 52 11.99 16.65 -20.38
N THR A 53 13.26 16.45 -20.77
CA THR A 53 13.83 15.13 -21.04
C THR A 53 13.88 14.26 -19.78
N GLU A 54 14.36 14.81 -18.67
CA GLU A 54 14.40 14.13 -17.37
C GLU A 54 12.99 13.75 -16.90
N SER A 55 12.01 14.65 -17.02
CA SER A 55 10.61 14.36 -16.71
C SER A 55 10.04 13.24 -17.56
N GLY A 56 10.39 13.21 -18.86
CA GLY A 56 10.00 12.13 -19.76
C GLY A 56 10.62 10.78 -19.37
N GLN A 57 11.90 10.77 -18.98
CA GLN A 57 12.58 9.57 -18.50
C GLN A 57 11.99 9.07 -17.17
N LEU A 58 11.75 9.97 -16.22
CA LEU A 58 11.11 9.65 -14.94
C LEU A 58 9.74 8.99 -15.13
N ARG A 59 8.89 9.56 -16.01
CA ARG A 59 7.59 8.97 -16.34
C ARG A 59 7.71 7.57 -16.93
N LYS A 60 8.67 7.34 -17.83
CA LYS A 60 8.94 6.00 -18.40
C LYS A 60 9.40 5.02 -17.33
N THR A 61 10.31 5.43 -16.44
CA THR A 61 10.80 4.58 -15.34
C THR A 61 9.68 4.22 -14.38
N LEU A 62 8.83 5.18 -13.99
CA LEU A 62 7.66 4.92 -13.15
C LEU A 62 6.72 3.91 -13.80
N GLN A 63 6.40 4.09 -15.08
CA GLN A 63 5.53 3.17 -15.80
C GLN A 63 6.14 1.76 -15.91
N GLN A 64 7.46 1.65 -16.11
CA GLN A 64 8.15 0.37 -16.12
C GLN A 64 8.15 -0.31 -14.75
N GLN A 65 8.38 0.44 -13.68
CA GLN A 65 8.34 -0.06 -12.31
C GLN A 65 6.93 -0.53 -11.94
N GLU A 66 5.90 0.23 -12.28
CA GLU A 66 4.51 -0.14 -12.04
C GLU A 66 4.13 -1.43 -12.78
N ARG A 67 4.50 -1.55 -14.06
CA ARG A 67 4.32 -2.79 -14.84
C ARG A 67 5.07 -3.97 -14.22
N ARG A 68 6.30 -3.76 -13.74
CA ARG A 68 7.09 -4.81 -13.06
C ARG A 68 6.41 -5.23 -11.76
N MET A 69 5.93 -4.29 -10.96
CA MET A 69 5.23 -4.56 -9.71
C MET A 69 3.93 -5.33 -9.95
N GLN A 70 3.14 -4.95 -10.96
CA GLN A 70 1.94 -5.69 -11.35
C GLN A 70 2.25 -7.12 -11.81
N ARG A 71 3.32 -7.33 -12.58
CA ARG A 71 3.77 -8.67 -12.97
C ARG A 71 4.18 -9.52 -11.77
N LEU A 72 4.98 -8.96 -10.86
CA LEU A 72 5.39 -9.65 -9.63
C LEU A 72 4.18 -10.01 -8.76
N LYS A 73 3.19 -9.11 -8.63
CA LYS A 73 1.96 -9.39 -7.91
C LYS A 73 1.19 -10.57 -8.52
N LYS A 74 1.01 -10.58 -9.84
CA LYS A 74 0.35 -11.69 -10.56
C LYS A 74 1.12 -13.01 -10.44
N GLN A 75 2.45 -12.97 -10.52
CA GLN A 75 3.28 -14.16 -10.32
C GLN A 75 3.14 -14.70 -8.89
N ASN A 76 3.17 -13.81 -7.89
CA ASN A 76 3.00 -14.19 -6.49
C ASN A 76 1.60 -14.79 -6.24
N GLU A 77 0.55 -14.19 -6.81
CA GLU A 77 -0.81 -14.71 -6.72
C GLU A 77 -0.95 -16.08 -7.38
N SER A 78 -0.33 -16.30 -8.55
CA SER A 78 -0.32 -17.60 -9.22
C SER A 78 0.44 -18.66 -8.43
N LEU A 79 1.61 -18.32 -7.86
CA LEU A 79 2.40 -19.24 -7.04
C LEU A 79 1.67 -19.57 -5.74
N PHE A 80 1.05 -18.57 -5.12
CA PHE A 80 0.21 -18.74 -3.95
C PHE A 80 -0.96 -19.67 -4.26
N HIS A 81 -1.69 -19.43 -5.36
CA HIS A 81 -2.79 -20.29 -5.77
C HIS A 81 -2.34 -21.74 -5.93
N GLU A 82 -1.23 -21.99 -6.63
CA GLU A 82 -0.72 -23.35 -6.80
C GLU A 82 -0.27 -23.99 -5.47
N ALA A 83 0.28 -23.20 -4.54
CA ALA A 83 0.70 -23.69 -3.22
C ALA A 83 -0.48 -24.07 -2.30
N VAL A 84 -1.64 -23.42 -2.47
CA VAL A 84 -2.83 -23.68 -1.64
C VAL A 84 -3.91 -24.48 -2.34
N ARG A 85 -3.74 -24.76 -3.64
CA ARG A 85 -4.72 -25.44 -4.48
C ARG A 85 -5.12 -26.80 -3.90
N GLY A 86 -6.41 -27.10 -3.91
CA GLY A 86 -6.95 -28.38 -3.45
C GLY A 86 -6.92 -28.60 -1.93
N ARG A 87 -6.26 -27.74 -1.14
CA ARG A 87 -6.11 -27.95 0.32
C ARG A 87 -7.43 -27.85 1.09
N LEU A 88 -8.40 -27.10 0.57
CA LEU A 88 -9.74 -26.96 1.16
C LEU A 88 -10.84 -27.56 0.27
N LYS A 89 -10.49 -28.48 -0.64
CA LYS A 89 -11.45 -29.04 -1.61
C LYS A 89 -12.66 -29.67 -0.92
N GLY A 90 -13.85 -29.17 -1.28
CA GLY A 90 -15.12 -29.66 -0.75
C GLY A 90 -15.42 -29.22 0.69
N ARG A 91 -14.64 -28.27 1.24
CA ARG A 91 -14.88 -27.72 2.57
C ARG A 91 -15.73 -26.45 2.50
N HIS A 92 -16.66 -26.34 3.43
CA HIS A 92 -17.56 -25.21 3.61
C HIS A 92 -17.18 -24.44 4.87
N VAL A 93 -16.58 -23.27 4.71
CA VAL A 93 -16.09 -22.43 5.81
C VAL A 93 -17.02 -21.24 6.02
N LEU A 94 -17.42 -20.99 7.26
CA LEU A 94 -18.17 -19.80 7.63
C LEU A 94 -17.21 -18.69 8.06
N VAL A 95 -17.28 -17.54 7.41
CA VAL A 95 -16.53 -16.33 7.80
C VAL A 95 -17.50 -15.34 8.45
N PHE A 96 -17.24 -14.97 9.70
CA PHE A 96 -18.16 -14.10 10.46
C PHE A 96 -17.44 -12.97 11.21
N GLY A 97 -18.02 -11.77 11.12
CA GLY A 97 -17.48 -10.53 11.70
C GLY A 97 -16.41 -9.86 10.84
N GLY A 98 -15.59 -8.99 11.44
CA GLY A 98 -14.48 -8.32 10.77
C GLY A 98 -14.90 -7.10 9.94
N SER A 99 -13.90 -6.49 9.31
CA SER A 99 -14.13 -5.48 8.27
C SER A 99 -14.53 -6.16 6.96
N GLU A 100 -15.25 -5.43 6.09
CA GLU A 100 -15.69 -5.96 4.80
C GLU A 100 -14.54 -6.42 3.92
N ARG A 101 -13.48 -5.61 3.89
CA ARG A 101 -12.25 -5.91 3.16
C ARG A 101 -11.56 -7.18 3.65
N GLU A 102 -11.42 -7.34 4.97
CA GLU A 102 -10.74 -8.52 5.54
C GLU A 102 -11.51 -9.82 5.25
N ALA A 103 -12.84 -9.75 5.31
CA ALA A 103 -13.69 -10.91 5.02
C ALA A 103 -13.67 -11.28 3.53
N GLU A 104 -13.70 -10.30 2.62
CA GLU A 104 -13.59 -10.54 1.18
C GLU A 104 -12.24 -11.16 0.79
N GLU A 105 -11.14 -10.63 1.34
CA GLU A 105 -9.79 -11.18 1.10
C GLU A 105 -9.69 -12.63 1.61
N LEU A 106 -10.34 -12.95 2.74
CA LEU A 106 -10.40 -14.32 3.26
C LEU A 106 -11.24 -15.26 2.41
N GLU A 107 -12.40 -14.82 1.94
CA GLU A 107 -13.22 -15.60 1.02
C GLU A 107 -12.45 -15.92 -0.27
N GLN A 108 -11.74 -14.94 -0.83
CA GLN A 108 -10.91 -15.16 -2.02
C GLN A 108 -9.82 -16.20 -1.77
N ALA A 109 -9.11 -16.12 -0.63
CA ALA A 109 -8.09 -17.10 -0.28
C ALA A 109 -8.66 -18.51 -0.11
N ILE A 110 -9.82 -18.66 0.54
CA ILE A 110 -10.49 -19.96 0.70
C ILE A 110 -10.90 -20.52 -0.67
N ARG A 111 -11.42 -19.68 -1.56
CA ARG A 111 -11.77 -20.08 -2.94
C ARG A 111 -10.53 -20.47 -3.76
N MET A 112 -9.41 -19.76 -3.59
CA MET A 112 -8.14 -20.12 -4.21
C MET A 112 -7.63 -21.50 -3.75
N ALA A 113 -8.03 -21.95 -2.55
CA ALA A 113 -7.71 -23.28 -2.03
C ALA A 113 -8.75 -24.35 -2.39
N ASP A 114 -9.63 -24.09 -3.35
CA ASP A 114 -10.78 -24.93 -3.77
C ASP A 114 -11.83 -25.16 -2.68
N GLY A 115 -11.84 -24.33 -1.63
CA GLY A 115 -12.88 -24.30 -0.61
C GLY A 115 -14.03 -23.36 -0.97
N THR A 116 -15.09 -23.43 -0.19
CA THR A 116 -16.21 -22.48 -0.28
C THR A 116 -16.33 -21.71 1.03
N ALA A 117 -16.68 -20.42 0.91
CA ALA A 117 -16.80 -19.53 2.05
C ALA A 117 -18.13 -18.80 2.00
N ASP A 118 -18.87 -18.83 3.12
CA ASP A 118 -20.08 -18.04 3.30
C ASP A 118 -19.82 -16.90 4.30
N ARG A 119 -20.40 -15.73 4.00
CA ARG A 119 -20.38 -14.57 4.89
C ARG A 119 -21.79 -14.04 5.14
N PRO A 120 -22.51 -14.62 6.10
CA PRO A 120 -23.82 -14.12 6.45
C PRO A 120 -23.71 -12.91 7.37
N THR A 121 -24.59 -11.93 7.18
CA THR A 121 -24.69 -10.74 8.06
C THR A 121 -25.20 -11.09 9.46
N ARG A 122 -25.85 -12.25 9.61
CA ARG A 122 -26.36 -12.80 10.87
C ARG A 122 -25.84 -14.23 11.05
N PHE A 123 -25.60 -14.64 12.29
CA PHE A 123 -25.15 -16.00 12.54
C PHE A 123 -26.22 -17.01 12.08
N PRO A 124 -25.85 -18.06 11.32
CA PRO A 124 -26.81 -18.99 10.75
C PRO A 124 -27.44 -19.88 11.83
N ALA A 125 -28.73 -20.21 11.66
CA ALA A 125 -29.47 -21.07 12.58
C ALA A 125 -28.94 -22.53 12.61
N LEU A 126 -28.30 -22.97 11.52
CA LEU A 126 -27.71 -24.30 11.36
C LEU A 126 -26.19 -24.19 11.15
N PRO A 127 -25.40 -23.96 12.21
CA PRO A 127 -23.95 -23.78 12.07
C PRO A 127 -23.21 -25.08 11.71
N ASN A 128 -23.78 -26.25 11.98
CA ASN A 128 -23.15 -27.55 11.72
C ASN A 128 -23.10 -27.94 10.23
N ARG A 129 -23.62 -27.11 9.32
CA ARG A 129 -23.43 -27.31 7.87
C ARG A 129 -22.03 -26.90 7.39
N TYR A 130 -21.29 -26.19 8.23
CA TYR A 130 -19.94 -25.72 7.95
C TYR A 130 -18.92 -26.66 8.59
N ASP A 131 -17.83 -26.93 7.86
CA ASP A 131 -16.69 -27.69 8.34
C ASP A 131 -15.85 -26.88 9.34
N ALA A 132 -15.79 -25.55 9.17
CA ALA A 132 -15.08 -24.65 10.07
C ALA A 132 -15.78 -23.30 10.17
N ILE A 133 -15.65 -22.64 11.33
CA ILE A 133 -16.12 -21.27 11.54
C ILE A 133 -14.92 -20.39 11.89
N ILE A 134 -14.73 -19.29 11.15
CA ILE A 134 -13.70 -18.29 11.38
C ILE A 134 -14.35 -17.01 11.88
N LEU A 135 -13.95 -16.58 13.08
CA LEU A 135 -14.37 -15.32 13.67
C LEU A 135 -13.27 -14.27 13.49
N LEU A 136 -13.58 -13.27 12.65
CA LEU A 136 -12.67 -12.18 12.30
C LEU A 136 -12.56 -11.12 13.41
N ASN A 137 -13.58 -11.01 14.24
CA ASN A 137 -13.56 -10.16 15.43
C ASN A 137 -13.03 -10.94 16.63
N ASP A 138 -12.13 -10.34 17.41
CA ASP A 138 -11.70 -10.92 18.69
C ASP A 138 -12.86 -10.82 19.70
N PRO A 139 -13.52 -11.93 20.07
CA PRO A 139 -14.64 -11.91 21.00
C PRO A 139 -14.20 -11.62 22.45
N LEU A 140 -12.89 -11.62 22.72
CA LEU A 140 -12.30 -11.35 24.03
C LEU A 140 -12.08 -9.84 24.27
N LEU A 141 -12.14 -9.02 23.22
CA LEU A 141 -12.13 -7.55 23.34
C LEU A 141 -13.44 -7.05 23.94
N LYS A 142 -13.48 -6.87 25.29
CA LYS A 142 -14.41 -6.08 26.16
C LYS A 142 -15.87 -5.82 25.74
N ASN A 143 -16.42 -6.49 24.73
CA ASN A 143 -17.76 -6.26 24.21
C ASN A 143 -18.65 -7.42 24.69
N PRO A 144 -19.55 -7.18 25.66
CA PRO A 144 -20.35 -8.24 26.28
C PRO A 144 -21.24 -8.97 25.26
N ARG A 145 -21.63 -8.33 24.15
CA ARG A 145 -22.39 -8.95 23.06
C ARG A 145 -21.60 -10.05 22.35
N LEU A 146 -20.32 -9.81 22.04
CA LEU A 146 -19.47 -10.79 21.34
C LEU A 146 -19.12 -11.98 22.24
N LYS A 147 -18.98 -11.77 23.55
CA LYS A 147 -18.80 -12.85 24.52
C LYS A 147 -20.03 -13.75 24.60
N GLY A 148 -21.24 -13.16 24.62
CA GLY A 148 -22.49 -13.92 24.59
C GLY A 148 -22.62 -14.76 23.33
N MET A 149 -22.36 -14.15 22.17
CA MET A 149 -22.37 -14.82 20.87
C MET A 149 -21.35 -15.97 20.79
N ALA A 150 -20.09 -15.75 21.19
CA ALA A 150 -19.09 -16.82 21.17
C ALA A 150 -19.48 -18.00 22.09
N LYS A 151 -20.16 -17.73 23.21
CA LYS A 151 -20.69 -18.77 24.11
C LYS A 151 -21.83 -19.55 23.44
N GLU A 152 -22.73 -18.87 22.74
CA GLU A 152 -23.84 -19.48 22.00
C GLU A 152 -23.36 -20.33 20.82
N ILE A 153 -22.38 -19.84 20.07
CA ILE A 153 -21.71 -20.59 19.00
C ILE A 153 -21.08 -21.86 19.57
N ARG A 154 -20.37 -21.77 20.70
CA ARG A 154 -19.77 -22.95 21.35
C ARG A 154 -20.79 -23.99 21.82
N MET A 155 -22.02 -23.58 22.12
CA MET A 155 -23.09 -24.51 22.52
C MET A 155 -23.79 -25.16 21.33
N SER A 156 -23.93 -24.43 20.22
CA SER A 156 -24.68 -24.87 19.03
C SER A 156 -23.82 -25.57 17.97
N TYR A 157 -22.52 -25.25 17.94
CA TYR A 157 -21.58 -25.74 16.93
C TYR A 157 -20.60 -26.75 17.50
N THR A 158 -20.41 -27.85 16.78
CA THR A 158 -19.58 -28.98 17.20
C THR A 158 -18.24 -29.09 16.47
N GLY A 159 -18.05 -28.32 15.40
CA GLY A 159 -16.81 -28.32 14.63
C GLY A 159 -15.74 -27.33 15.15
N PRO A 160 -14.64 -27.16 14.40
CA PRO A 160 -13.55 -26.26 14.73
C PRO A 160 -13.93 -24.78 14.59
N LEU A 161 -13.66 -24.00 15.63
CA LEU A 161 -13.85 -22.56 15.70
C LEU A 161 -12.48 -21.86 15.73
N ILE A 162 -12.16 -21.08 14.71
CA ILE A 162 -10.91 -20.35 14.57
C ILE A 162 -11.15 -18.88 14.93
N LEU A 163 -10.39 -18.36 15.88
CA LEU A 163 -10.50 -16.97 16.37
C LEU A 163 -9.28 -16.14 15.97
N LYS A 164 -9.50 -14.90 15.53
CA LYS A 164 -8.44 -13.89 15.50
C LYS A 164 -7.96 -13.60 16.91
N ARG A 165 -6.65 -13.56 17.13
CA ARG A 165 -6.09 -13.09 18.41
C ARG A 165 -5.01 -12.05 18.21
N THR A 166 -5.21 -10.88 18.82
CA THR A 166 -4.28 -9.73 18.73
C THR A 166 -3.28 -9.64 19.90
N ARG A 167 -3.40 -10.45 20.97
CA ARG A 167 -2.44 -10.47 22.10
C ARG A 167 -1.97 -11.87 22.52
N SER A 168 -0.68 -11.94 22.86
CA SER A 168 0.21 -13.11 22.98
C SER A 168 0.14 -13.92 24.29
N ASP A 169 -0.82 -13.69 25.18
CA ASP A 169 -0.65 -14.08 26.59
C ASP A 169 -1.30 -15.41 27.01
N GLN A 170 -1.61 -16.30 26.07
CA GLN A 170 -2.04 -17.68 26.39
C GLN A 170 -1.41 -18.68 25.40
N PRO A 171 -1.11 -19.89 25.86
CA PRO A 171 -0.42 -20.90 25.05
C PRO A 171 -1.22 -21.24 23.78
N VAL A 172 -0.46 -21.42 22.70
CA VAL A 172 -0.92 -21.69 21.32
C VAL A 172 -1.51 -23.10 21.17
N PHE A 173 -1.31 -23.97 22.17
CA PHE A 173 -1.78 -25.36 22.14
C PHE A 173 -3.01 -25.54 23.04
N ALA A 174 -4.05 -26.10 22.43
CA ALA A 174 -5.29 -26.41 23.09
C ALA A 174 -5.20 -27.81 23.70
N GLU A 175 -5.39 -27.93 25.02
CA GLU A 175 -5.59 -29.20 25.73
C GLU A 175 -6.54 -30.13 24.96
N ALA A 176 -6.22 -31.42 24.91
CA ALA A 176 -6.93 -32.46 24.15
C ALA A 176 -8.46 -32.36 24.31
N GLY A 177 -9.18 -32.26 23.18
CA GLY A 177 -10.65 -32.11 23.13
C GLY A 177 -11.18 -30.71 22.80
N ARG A 178 -10.30 -29.75 22.48
CA ARG A 178 -10.70 -28.35 22.22
C ARG A 178 -11.02 -28.07 20.75
N ARG A 179 -12.28 -27.72 20.51
CA ARG A 179 -12.85 -27.17 19.26
C ARG A 179 -12.44 -25.72 18.95
N LEU A 180 -11.45 -25.16 19.66
CA LEU A 180 -11.13 -23.73 19.62
C LEU A 180 -9.66 -23.53 19.24
N TYR A 181 -9.45 -22.84 18.12
CA TYR A 181 -8.14 -22.56 17.56
C TYR A 181 -7.93 -21.05 17.49
N PHE A 182 -6.70 -20.61 17.68
CA PHE A 182 -6.34 -19.20 17.65
C PHE A 182 -5.34 -18.96 16.54
N PHE A 183 -5.66 -18.02 15.64
CA PHE A 183 -4.75 -17.57 14.61
C PHE A 183 -4.08 -16.26 15.05
N ARG A 184 -2.75 -16.22 14.97
CA ARG A 184 -1.93 -15.06 15.37
C ARG A 184 -1.56 -14.25 14.15
N GLY A 185 -2.00 -12.99 14.14
CA GLY A 185 -1.69 -12.04 13.06
C GLY A 185 -2.96 -11.43 12.46
N PRO A 186 -2.82 -10.43 11.58
CA PRO A 186 -3.93 -10.10 10.68
C PRO A 186 -4.26 -11.35 9.86
N PHE A 187 -5.54 -11.62 9.58
CA PHE A 187 -5.85 -12.76 8.72
C PHE A 187 -5.30 -12.57 7.30
N MET A 188 -4.94 -11.33 6.92
CA MET A 188 -4.48 -10.96 5.58
C MET A 188 -3.45 -9.82 5.57
N GLY A 189 -2.63 -9.81 4.50
CA GLY A 189 -1.59 -8.82 4.21
C GLY A 189 -0.29 -9.45 3.72
N GLU A 190 -0.01 -10.69 4.16
CA GLU A 190 1.18 -11.46 3.79
C GLU A 190 0.79 -12.87 3.33
N PRO A 191 1.20 -13.32 2.13
CA PRO A 191 0.86 -14.63 1.58
C PRO A 191 1.19 -15.81 2.52
N VAL A 192 2.27 -15.66 3.30
CA VAL A 192 2.72 -16.67 4.27
C VAL A 192 1.67 -16.87 5.37
N GLN A 193 1.11 -15.80 5.91
CA GLN A 193 0.10 -15.89 6.97
C GLN A 193 -1.19 -16.50 6.43
N THR A 194 -1.58 -16.14 5.21
CA THR A 194 -2.74 -16.74 4.55
C THR A 194 -2.55 -18.24 4.32
N SER A 195 -1.36 -18.68 3.90
CA SER A 195 -1.08 -20.12 3.75
C SER A 195 -1.15 -20.85 5.09
N GLN A 196 -0.60 -20.27 6.17
CA GLN A 196 -0.69 -20.86 7.51
C GLN A 196 -2.13 -21.00 8.01
N LEU A 197 -3.00 -20.04 7.67
CA LEU A 197 -4.41 -20.12 8.00
C LEU A 197 -5.10 -21.25 7.24
N ILE A 198 -4.80 -21.40 5.94
CA ILE A 198 -5.35 -22.49 5.12
C ILE A 198 -4.91 -23.85 5.66
N ASP A 199 -3.63 -23.98 6.01
CA ASP A 199 -3.06 -25.19 6.62
C ASP A 199 -3.72 -25.48 7.97
N LEU A 200 -3.96 -24.45 8.78
CA LEU A 200 -4.71 -24.58 10.02
C LEU A 200 -6.12 -25.11 9.75
N ILE A 201 -6.85 -24.53 8.79
CA ILE A 201 -8.22 -24.99 8.44
C ILE A 201 -8.20 -26.44 7.97
N GLU A 202 -7.24 -26.82 7.11
CA GLU A 202 -7.07 -28.18 6.62
C GLU A 202 -6.85 -29.16 7.79
N ASN A 203 -5.89 -28.88 8.68
CA ASN A 203 -5.55 -29.75 9.79
C ASN A 203 -6.70 -29.91 10.79
N VAL A 204 -7.42 -28.82 11.11
CA VAL A 204 -8.51 -28.88 12.09
C VAL A 204 -9.80 -29.50 11.54
N THR A 205 -9.98 -29.49 10.22
CA THR A 205 -11.11 -30.14 9.55
C THR A 205 -10.80 -31.59 9.14
N ASN A 206 -9.52 -31.99 9.20
CA ASN A 206 -9.08 -33.36 8.93
C ASN A 206 -8.05 -33.86 9.97
N PRO A 207 -8.49 -34.13 11.22
CA PRO A 207 -7.60 -34.55 12.31
C PRO A 207 -6.94 -35.93 12.09
N GLY A 208 -7.26 -36.64 11.00
CA GLY A 208 -6.70 -37.96 10.68
C GLY A 208 -5.47 -37.98 9.78
N SER A 209 -5.02 -36.84 9.23
CA SER A 209 -3.88 -36.84 8.27
C SER A 209 -2.50 -36.84 8.95
N GLU A 210 -2.38 -36.40 10.20
CA GLU A 210 -1.10 -36.40 10.95
C GLU A 210 -0.70 -37.79 11.48
N ALA A 211 -1.57 -38.81 11.43
CA ALA A 211 -1.26 -40.17 11.87
C ALA A 211 -0.67 -41.07 10.76
N ALA A 212 -0.44 -40.53 9.55
CA ALA A 212 -0.02 -41.29 8.37
C ALA A 212 1.32 -40.82 7.76
N SER A 213 2.18 -40.12 8.50
CA SER A 213 3.55 -39.79 8.10
C SER A 213 4.58 -40.28 9.10
#